data_AF-A0A0C9VGE2-F1
#
_entry.id   AF-A0A0C9VGE2-F1
#
_cell.length_a   1.000
_cell.length_b   1.000
_cell.length_c   1.000
_cell.angle_alpha   90.00
_cell.angle_beta   90.00
_cell.angle_gamma   90.00
#
_symmetry.space_group_name_H-M   'P 1'
#
loop_
_entity.id
_entity.type
_entity.pdbx_description
1 polymer ?
#
loop_
_entity_poly.entity_id
_entity_poly.type
_entity_poly.pdbx_seq_one_letter_code
_entity_poly.pdbx_strand_id
1 'polypeptide(L)'
;MDLSLVRIKHVLSLLPKYRRPTIHVAGTNGKGSVTAILSSIFTASHISVGRFNSPHLLHVWDSISINGRPISPEAYHAVRSEVESLNASEKIGLTNFELMTATATQIFERAGVEIAIFEVGLGGRLDATNALPDEVILASAITNVDLDHQKFLGNTPGAIAHEKAGIARKGKPLILGEQKYSEVEYAVENFAGSIGAKLTRAIPVEYRPKDNSSRITDTVYDAPTTAYTAPALESGTSFHTQHVRTYFSTWETSFNLELPLQGAHQLQNLGTAMTVLGIVMKDAANSDTPLQAVFDRISPTTIYSGVLDTRWPGRLDRVVVGDPSGEGASLTVLVDGAHNPSSAQALNAYLISMSLRSSSASSSSIELRTSLDNDEDAGQIRGFLHRHNPFKSSSPTPHRPPRTFILSLSHSPPKSPYDTLAALLQKGDNVAFVPFSPVEDMPWVKYVDLDEMERIGRRIVFEEKEGHGHAKGKGKSPESSKSSTPATPTPTSSTPGTPNTAHTPTPQSHPGEVIVFSHPPFVSDADRDELTPLRQALEWANTRVKPGEEVVLAGSLYLVADLYRLLQDQWGEGGMGEAQRGLDEAR
;
A
#
# COMPACT_ATOMS: atom_id res chain seq x y z
N MET A 1 -17.11 -20.72 7.33
CA MET A 1 -17.62 -19.34 7.44
C MET A 1 -18.79 -19.23 6.48
N ASP A 2 -19.96 -18.81 6.94
CA ASP A 2 -21.05 -18.45 6.01
C ASP A 2 -20.71 -17.11 5.37
N LEU A 3 -20.55 -17.11 4.04
CA LEU A 3 -20.27 -15.90 3.24
C LEU A 3 -21.55 -15.36 2.59
N SER A 4 -22.74 -15.83 2.99
CA SER A 4 -23.99 -15.28 2.49
C SER A 4 -24.19 -13.84 2.97
N LEU A 5 -24.86 -13.03 2.14
CA LEU A 5 -25.25 -11.67 2.52
C LEU A 5 -26.49 -11.63 3.44
N VAL A 6 -26.99 -12.78 3.89
CA VAL A 6 -28.28 -12.89 4.59
C VAL A 6 -28.23 -12.15 5.92
N ARG A 7 -27.18 -12.37 6.73
CA ARG A 7 -27.06 -11.76 8.07
C ARG A 7 -26.92 -10.24 8.00
N ILE A 8 -26.01 -9.74 7.16
CA ILE A 8 -25.82 -8.30 7.00
C ILE A 8 -27.06 -7.62 6.41
N LYS A 9 -27.74 -8.23 5.42
CA LYS A 9 -29.00 -7.66 4.90
C LYS A 9 -30.09 -7.64 5.97
N HIS A 10 -30.13 -8.65 6.83
CA HIS A 10 -31.08 -8.68 7.95
C HIS A 10 -30.82 -7.54 8.94
N VAL A 11 -29.58 -7.36 9.42
CA VAL A 11 -29.30 -6.25 10.36
C VAL A 11 -29.53 -4.88 9.73
N LEU A 12 -29.16 -4.69 8.45
CA LEU A 12 -29.39 -3.42 7.75
C LEU A 12 -30.88 -3.12 7.55
N SER A 13 -31.74 -4.15 7.51
CA SER A 13 -33.20 -3.96 7.43
C SER A 13 -33.83 -3.50 8.75
N LEU A 14 -33.15 -3.73 9.87
CA LEU A 14 -33.59 -3.36 11.22
C LEU A 14 -33.00 -2.01 11.67
N LEU A 15 -31.85 -1.62 11.12
CA LEU A 15 -31.24 -0.32 11.35
C LEU A 15 -31.93 0.80 10.56
N PRO A 16 -31.77 2.07 10.96
CA PRO A 16 -32.15 3.22 10.14
C PRO A 16 -31.66 3.08 8.68
N LYS A 17 -32.57 3.32 7.72
CA LYS A 17 -32.28 3.10 6.30
C LYS A 17 -31.13 3.98 5.83
N TYR A 18 -30.10 3.34 5.28
CA TYR A 18 -28.97 4.00 4.63
C TYR A 18 -29.37 4.58 3.27
N ARG A 19 -29.07 5.87 3.05
CA ARG A 19 -29.46 6.63 1.86
C ARG A 19 -28.31 7.41 1.20
N ARG A 20 -27.11 7.35 1.76
CA ARG A 20 -25.98 8.15 1.26
C ARG A 20 -25.51 7.64 -0.12
N PRO A 21 -25.47 8.51 -1.14
CA PRO A 21 -24.92 8.17 -2.45
C PRO A 21 -23.51 7.59 -2.33
N THR A 22 -23.25 6.42 -2.92
CA THR A 22 -22.05 5.61 -2.61
C THR A 22 -21.27 5.21 -3.85
N ILE A 23 -19.95 5.38 -3.82
CA ILE A 23 -19.01 4.77 -4.77
C ILE A 23 -18.48 3.48 -4.15
N HIS A 24 -18.53 2.37 -4.90
CA HIS A 24 -18.15 1.05 -4.39
C HIS A 24 -16.91 0.53 -5.12
N VAL A 25 -15.82 0.24 -4.40
CA VAL A 25 -14.51 -0.06 -4.99
C VAL A 25 -14.04 -1.46 -4.61
N ALA A 26 -13.90 -2.34 -5.60
CA ALA A 26 -13.30 -3.67 -5.52
C ALA A 26 -11.95 -3.72 -6.24
N GLY A 27 -11.22 -4.83 -6.06
CA GLY A 27 -9.89 -5.02 -6.64
C GLY A 27 -8.98 -5.90 -5.79
N THR A 28 -7.86 -6.35 -6.35
CA THR A 28 -6.80 -7.00 -5.56
C THR A 28 -5.90 -5.92 -4.98
N ASN A 29 -5.32 -5.07 -5.83
CA ASN A 29 -4.42 -3.98 -5.43
C ASN A 29 -5.00 -2.62 -5.85
N GLY A 30 -4.70 -1.56 -5.09
CA GLY A 30 -5.06 -0.17 -5.46
C GLY A 30 -6.42 0.34 -4.96
N LYS A 31 -7.26 -0.50 -4.34
CA LYS A 31 -8.56 -0.11 -3.76
C LYS A 31 -8.42 1.11 -2.83
N GLY A 32 -7.66 0.97 -1.75
CA GLY A 32 -7.39 2.05 -0.80
C GLY A 32 -6.89 3.34 -1.47
N SER A 33 -5.92 3.26 -2.39
CA SER A 33 -5.41 4.42 -3.14
C SER A 33 -6.48 5.13 -3.96
N VAL A 34 -7.33 4.39 -4.69
CA VAL A 34 -8.45 4.98 -5.44
C VAL A 34 -9.45 5.66 -4.52
N THR A 35 -9.79 5.04 -3.39
CA THR A 35 -10.71 5.64 -2.41
C THR A 35 -10.12 6.90 -1.75
N ALA A 36 -8.81 6.91 -1.48
CA ALA A 36 -8.11 8.05 -0.91
C ALA A 36 -8.08 9.25 -1.88
N ILE A 37 -7.78 9.01 -3.16
CA ILE A 37 -7.79 10.05 -4.21
C ILE A 37 -9.20 10.66 -4.33
N LEU A 38 -10.23 9.83 -4.47
CA LEU A 38 -11.61 10.30 -4.58
C LEU A 38 -12.05 11.10 -3.33
N SER A 39 -11.76 10.58 -2.13
CA SER A 39 -12.08 11.26 -0.87
C SER A 39 -11.36 12.59 -0.76
N SER A 40 -10.10 12.69 -1.21
CA SER A 40 -9.33 13.93 -1.15
C SER A 40 -9.88 14.98 -2.12
N ILE A 41 -10.24 14.59 -3.35
CA ILE A 41 -10.91 15.47 -4.32
C ILE A 41 -12.26 15.97 -3.77
N PHE A 42 -13.11 15.08 -3.25
CA PHE A 42 -14.39 15.53 -2.66
C PHE A 42 -14.20 16.48 -1.48
N THR A 43 -13.23 16.19 -0.61
CA THR A 43 -12.91 17.08 0.53
C THR A 43 -12.44 18.44 0.05
N ALA A 44 -11.55 18.49 -0.96
CA ALA A 44 -11.07 19.72 -1.57
C ALA A 44 -12.18 20.51 -2.28
N SER A 45 -13.22 19.83 -2.78
CA SER A 45 -14.42 20.44 -3.34
C SER A 45 -15.48 20.80 -2.29
N HIS A 46 -15.16 20.75 -0.99
CA HIS A 46 -16.09 20.99 0.11
C HIS A 46 -17.35 20.11 0.06
N ILE A 47 -17.23 18.90 -0.49
CA ILE A 47 -18.28 17.87 -0.49
C ILE A 47 -18.04 17.00 0.75
N SER A 48 -19.04 16.89 1.61
CA SER A 48 -18.94 16.04 2.80
C SER A 48 -18.82 14.59 2.38
N VAL A 49 -17.69 13.94 2.66
CA VAL A 49 -17.40 12.59 2.19
C VAL A 49 -17.10 11.63 3.35
N GLY A 50 -17.77 10.49 3.36
CA GLY A 50 -17.43 9.35 4.22
C GLY A 50 -16.60 8.32 3.45
N ARG A 51 -15.52 7.79 4.03
CA ARG A 51 -14.72 6.72 3.41
C ARG A 51 -14.55 5.56 4.39
N PHE A 52 -14.95 4.36 3.95
CA PHE A 52 -14.78 3.10 4.66
C PHE A 52 -13.74 2.24 3.94
N ASN A 53 -12.61 1.95 4.60
CA ASN A 53 -11.52 1.12 4.10
C ASN A 53 -11.27 -0.09 4.99
N SER A 54 -10.65 -1.12 4.44
CA SER A 54 -10.18 -2.26 5.23
C SER A 54 -8.95 -2.91 4.62
N PRO A 55 -8.09 -3.55 5.44
CA PRO A 55 -8.09 -3.50 6.91
C PRO A 55 -7.74 -2.10 7.46
N HIS A 56 -7.89 -1.90 8.77
CA HIS A 56 -7.37 -0.73 9.47
C HIS A 56 -5.84 -0.72 9.47
N LEU A 57 -5.24 0.44 9.72
CA LEU A 57 -3.78 0.56 9.88
C LEU A 57 -3.40 0.40 11.35
N LEU A 58 -3.85 1.32 12.21
CA LEU A 58 -3.52 1.38 13.62
C LEU A 58 -4.65 0.86 14.51
N HIS A 59 -5.88 1.33 14.25
CA HIS A 59 -7.04 1.06 15.09
C HIS A 59 -8.28 0.82 14.25
N VAL A 60 -9.20 -0.02 14.73
CA VAL A 60 -10.42 -0.37 13.98
C VAL A 60 -11.24 0.84 13.52
N TRP A 61 -11.29 1.93 14.29
CA TRP A 61 -12.01 3.15 13.92
C TRP A 61 -11.35 3.96 12.79
N ASP A 62 -10.05 3.76 12.52
CA ASP A 62 -9.37 4.40 11.39
C ASP A 62 -9.84 3.90 10.02
N SER A 63 -10.54 2.76 10.01
CA SER A 63 -11.24 2.23 8.84
C SER A 63 -12.37 3.13 8.39
N ILE A 64 -12.86 4.05 9.23
CA ILE A 64 -13.95 4.96 8.94
C ILE A 64 -13.43 6.39 9.06
N SER A 65 -13.51 7.15 7.98
CA SER A 65 -13.12 8.56 7.96
C SER A 65 -14.22 9.44 7.39
N ILE A 66 -14.27 10.69 7.85
CA ILE A 66 -15.13 11.75 7.31
C ILE A 66 -14.22 12.91 6.92
N ASN A 67 -14.34 13.38 5.68
CA ASN A 67 -13.54 14.49 5.13
C ASN A 67 -12.03 14.27 5.31
N GLY A 68 -11.57 13.02 5.06
CA GLY A 68 -10.17 12.62 5.18
C GLY A 68 -9.66 12.39 6.60
N ARG A 69 -10.47 12.59 7.64
CA ARG A 69 -10.07 12.39 9.04
C ARG A 69 -10.72 11.13 9.63
N PRO A 70 -9.96 10.22 10.27
CA PRO A 70 -10.52 9.15 11.07
C PRO A 70 -11.56 9.66 12.07
N ILE A 71 -12.62 8.91 12.29
CA ILE A 71 -13.58 9.22 13.36
C ILE A 71 -12.94 9.00 14.74
N SER A 72 -13.49 9.64 15.77
CA SER A 72 -13.01 9.43 17.14
C SER A 72 -13.39 8.03 17.66
N PRO A 73 -12.61 7.46 18.60
CA PRO A 73 -12.96 6.19 19.24
C PRO A 73 -14.35 6.24 19.88
N GLU A 74 -14.72 7.36 20.51
CA GLU A 74 -16.03 7.53 21.16
C GLU A 74 -17.17 7.47 20.15
N ALA A 75 -17.02 8.15 19.01
CA ALA A 75 -18.01 8.14 17.94
C ALA A 75 -18.16 6.74 17.34
N TYR A 76 -17.05 6.01 17.16
CA TYR A 76 -17.07 4.64 16.70
C TYR A 76 -17.78 3.72 17.71
N HIS A 77 -17.35 3.70 18.97
CA HIS A 77 -17.88 2.80 19.98
C HIS A 77 -19.34 3.07 20.31
N ALA A 78 -19.80 4.33 20.26
CA ALA A 78 -21.21 4.66 20.43
C ALA A 78 -22.09 3.94 19.40
N VAL A 79 -21.77 4.08 18.11
CA VAL A 79 -22.54 3.44 17.03
C VAL A 79 -22.32 1.93 16.98
N ARG A 80 -21.08 1.49 17.22
CA ARG A 80 -20.71 0.07 17.24
C ARG A 80 -21.51 -0.71 18.29
N SER A 81 -21.62 -0.17 19.50
CA SER A 81 -22.35 -0.80 20.61
C SER A 81 -23.84 -0.96 20.31
N GLU A 82 -24.44 -0.02 19.58
CA GLU A 82 -25.83 -0.13 19.14
C GLU A 82 -26.03 -1.29 18.15
N VAL A 83 -25.13 -1.40 17.16
CA VAL A 83 -25.16 -2.49 16.17
C VAL A 83 -24.93 -3.84 16.84
N GLU A 84 -23.99 -3.92 17.79
CA GLU A 84 -23.72 -5.14 18.56
C GLU A 84 -24.90 -5.54 19.46
N SER A 85 -25.54 -4.56 20.10
CA SER A 85 -26.73 -4.80 20.92
C SER A 85 -27.87 -5.38 20.09
N LEU A 86 -28.11 -4.82 18.90
CA LEU A 86 -29.10 -5.32 17.95
C LEU A 86 -28.75 -6.72 17.42
N ASN A 87 -27.48 -6.93 17.05
CA ASN A 87 -26.97 -8.23 16.63
C ASN A 87 -27.21 -9.32 17.70
N ALA A 88 -27.01 -8.97 18.97
CA ALA A 88 -27.22 -9.88 20.10
C ALA A 88 -28.70 -10.12 20.40
N SER A 89 -29.54 -9.08 20.44
CA SER A 89 -30.97 -9.21 20.74
C SER A 89 -31.71 -10.04 19.69
N GLU A 90 -31.36 -9.85 18.41
CA GLU A 90 -31.94 -10.55 17.27
C GLU A 90 -31.22 -11.87 16.93
N LYS A 91 -30.15 -12.21 17.68
CA LYS A 91 -29.34 -13.43 17.51
C LYS A 91 -28.89 -13.67 16.06
N ILE A 92 -28.47 -12.59 15.38
CA ILE A 92 -28.13 -12.62 13.95
C ILE A 92 -26.78 -13.31 13.72
N GLY A 93 -25.82 -13.10 14.63
CA GLY A 93 -24.50 -13.73 14.56
C GLY A 93 -23.61 -13.13 13.48
N LEU A 94 -23.58 -11.80 13.36
CA LEU A 94 -22.70 -11.07 12.44
C LEU A 94 -21.23 -11.35 12.72
N THR A 95 -20.43 -11.42 11.65
CA THR A 95 -18.96 -11.38 11.72
C THR A 95 -18.46 -9.98 12.05
N ASN A 96 -17.19 -9.86 12.46
CA ASN A 96 -16.62 -8.54 12.76
C ASN A 96 -16.69 -7.57 11.57
N PHE A 97 -16.42 -8.05 10.36
CA PHE A 97 -16.49 -7.22 9.15
C PHE A 97 -17.92 -6.78 8.80
N GLU A 98 -18.93 -7.63 9.01
CA GLU A 98 -20.33 -7.25 8.86
C GLU A 98 -20.73 -6.20 9.92
N LEU A 99 -20.29 -6.35 11.17
CA LEU A 99 -20.51 -5.35 12.21
C LEU A 99 -19.85 -4.01 11.83
N MET A 100 -18.59 -4.00 11.38
CA MET A 100 -17.90 -2.78 10.91
C MET A 100 -18.63 -2.12 9.75
N THR A 101 -19.09 -2.91 8.77
CA THR A 101 -19.84 -2.40 7.62
C THR A 101 -21.14 -1.74 8.08
N ALA A 102 -21.92 -2.40 8.94
CA ALA A 102 -23.15 -1.84 9.49
C ALA A 102 -22.88 -0.55 10.30
N THR A 103 -21.83 -0.54 11.15
CA THR A 103 -21.39 0.65 11.87
C THR A 103 -21.05 1.81 10.92
N ALA A 104 -20.29 1.56 9.85
CA ALA A 104 -19.95 2.57 8.86
C ALA A 104 -21.19 3.18 8.17
N THR A 105 -22.18 2.35 7.80
CA THR A 105 -23.44 2.86 7.23
C THR A 105 -24.15 3.83 8.16
N GLN A 106 -24.21 3.50 9.45
CA GLN A 106 -24.90 4.32 10.45
C GLN A 106 -24.14 5.60 10.77
N ILE A 107 -22.81 5.55 10.82
CA ILE A 107 -21.97 6.73 11.02
C ILE A 107 -22.15 7.72 9.85
N PHE A 108 -22.05 7.23 8.61
CA PHE A 108 -22.21 8.09 7.43
C PHE A 108 -23.63 8.65 7.30
N GLU A 109 -24.67 7.87 7.62
CA GLU A 109 -26.05 8.34 7.60
C GLU A 109 -26.27 9.43 8.67
N ARG A 110 -25.78 9.24 9.90
CA ARG A 110 -25.89 10.23 11.00
C ARG A 110 -25.11 11.50 10.73
N ALA A 111 -23.91 11.38 10.16
CA ALA A 111 -23.08 12.51 9.77
C ALA A 111 -23.65 13.26 8.55
N GLY A 112 -24.63 12.68 7.86
CA GLY A 112 -25.24 13.30 6.69
C GLY A 112 -24.25 13.52 5.55
N VAL A 113 -23.26 12.62 5.38
CA VAL A 113 -22.28 12.74 4.30
C VAL A 113 -23.01 12.82 2.96
N GLU A 114 -22.50 13.63 2.05
CA GLU A 114 -23.11 13.85 0.73
C GLU A 114 -22.71 12.73 -0.23
N ILE A 115 -21.49 12.21 -0.11
CA ILE A 115 -20.96 11.06 -0.84
C ILE A 115 -20.31 10.10 0.16
N ALA A 116 -20.50 8.80 -0.04
CA ALA A 116 -19.76 7.77 0.66
C ALA A 116 -18.90 6.96 -0.31
N ILE A 117 -17.78 6.44 0.17
CA ILE A 117 -16.89 5.56 -0.58
C ILE A 117 -16.66 4.31 0.25
N PHE A 118 -17.07 3.16 -0.30
CA PHE A 118 -16.89 1.86 0.35
C PHE A 118 -15.83 1.06 -0.42
N GLU A 119 -14.76 0.69 0.26
CA GLU A 119 -13.83 -0.34 -0.18
C GLU A 119 -14.37 -1.72 0.20
N VAL A 120 -14.37 -2.64 -0.77
CA VAL A 120 -14.65 -4.05 -0.55
C VAL A 120 -13.54 -4.67 0.29
N GLY A 121 -13.91 -5.43 1.33
CA GLY A 121 -12.95 -6.17 2.15
C GLY A 121 -12.36 -7.36 1.40
N LEU A 122 -13.20 -8.31 0.98
CA LEU A 122 -12.75 -9.50 0.27
C LEU A 122 -13.68 -9.88 -0.89
N GLY A 123 -13.10 -10.11 -2.07
CA GLY A 123 -13.86 -10.53 -3.24
C GLY A 123 -14.70 -9.38 -3.79
N GLY A 124 -16.01 -9.42 -3.55
CA GLY A 124 -16.98 -8.43 -4.05
C GLY A 124 -18.41 -8.92 -3.92
N ARG A 125 -18.79 -9.94 -4.69
CA ARG A 125 -20.15 -10.51 -4.77
C ARG A 125 -20.78 -10.82 -3.40
N LEU A 126 -19.98 -11.41 -2.52
CA LEU A 126 -20.38 -11.87 -1.18
C LEU A 126 -19.79 -11.04 -0.05
N ASP A 127 -19.20 -9.88 -0.37
CA ASP A 127 -18.65 -8.97 0.63
C ASP A 127 -19.77 -8.22 1.36
N ALA A 128 -19.61 -7.96 2.67
CA ALA A 128 -20.64 -7.29 3.47
C ALA A 128 -21.04 -5.92 2.89
N THR A 129 -20.10 -5.20 2.28
CA THR A 129 -20.37 -3.91 1.62
C THR A 129 -21.28 -4.04 0.39
N ASN A 130 -21.39 -5.25 -0.18
CA ASN A 130 -22.30 -5.52 -1.29
C ASN A 130 -23.77 -5.69 -0.84
N ALA A 131 -24.04 -5.61 0.46
CA ALA A 131 -25.40 -5.55 1.01
C ALA A 131 -26.02 -4.15 0.95
N LEU A 132 -25.25 -3.12 0.57
CA LEU A 132 -25.76 -1.77 0.37
C LEU A 132 -26.88 -1.75 -0.68
N PRO A 133 -27.96 -0.96 -0.46
CA PRO A 133 -29.07 -0.88 -1.41
C PRO A 133 -28.62 -0.44 -2.80
N ASP A 134 -29.15 -1.08 -3.84
CA ASP A 134 -28.78 -0.76 -5.21
C ASP A 134 -29.02 0.71 -5.54
N GLU A 135 -30.09 1.32 -5.01
CA GLU A 135 -30.44 2.72 -5.29
C GLU A 135 -29.37 3.72 -4.87
N VAL A 136 -28.59 3.43 -3.82
CA VAL A 136 -27.57 4.36 -3.32
C VAL A 136 -26.26 4.30 -4.09
N ILE A 137 -25.96 3.21 -4.79
CA ILE A 137 -24.69 3.05 -5.53
C ILE A 137 -24.66 4.01 -6.72
N LEU A 138 -23.71 4.93 -6.80
CA LEU A 138 -23.52 5.81 -7.95
C LEU A 138 -22.72 5.12 -9.06
N ALA A 139 -21.62 4.49 -8.67
CA ALA A 139 -20.73 3.76 -9.55
C ALA A 139 -20.00 2.66 -8.78
N SER A 140 -19.67 1.60 -9.50
CA SER A 140 -18.78 0.55 -9.02
C SER A 140 -17.45 0.63 -9.76
N ALA A 141 -16.33 0.38 -9.09
CA ALA A 141 -15.01 0.35 -9.70
C ALA A 141 -14.26 -0.93 -9.34
N ILE A 142 -13.58 -1.53 -10.30
CA ILE A 142 -12.69 -2.67 -10.11
C ILE A 142 -11.29 -2.18 -10.48
N THR A 143 -10.41 -2.07 -9.47
CA THR A 143 -9.00 -1.74 -9.69
C THR A 143 -8.24 -2.96 -10.24
N ASN A 144 -6.92 -2.96 -10.19
CA ASN A 144 -6.13 -4.09 -10.66
C ASN A 144 -6.50 -5.42 -9.95
N VAL A 145 -6.70 -6.48 -10.73
CA VAL A 145 -6.97 -7.84 -10.25
C VAL A 145 -5.76 -8.74 -10.50
N ASP A 146 -5.32 -9.40 -9.44
CA ASP A 146 -4.26 -10.41 -9.48
C ASP A 146 -4.63 -11.57 -8.55
N LEU A 147 -3.81 -12.62 -8.60
CA LEU A 147 -3.90 -13.77 -7.71
C LEU A 147 -3.72 -13.34 -6.25
N ASP A 148 -4.81 -13.41 -5.50
CA ASP A 148 -4.83 -13.27 -4.04
C ASP A 148 -6.06 -13.98 -3.47
N HIS A 149 -5.97 -14.40 -2.20
CA HIS A 149 -7.07 -15.08 -1.51
C HIS A 149 -7.68 -16.27 -2.28
N GLN A 150 -6.86 -17.05 -2.99
CA GLN A 150 -7.30 -18.11 -3.91
C GLN A 150 -8.21 -19.17 -3.26
N LYS A 151 -8.04 -19.43 -1.95
CA LYS A 151 -8.91 -20.33 -1.18
C LYS A 151 -10.40 -19.91 -1.21
N PHE A 152 -10.67 -18.62 -1.33
CA PHE A 152 -12.03 -18.06 -1.29
C PHE A 152 -12.52 -17.60 -2.66
N LEU A 153 -11.62 -17.09 -3.50
CA LEU A 153 -11.98 -16.39 -4.74
C LEU A 153 -11.72 -17.21 -6.02
N GLY A 154 -11.06 -18.36 -5.91
CA GLY A 154 -10.69 -19.21 -7.04
C GLY A 154 -9.22 -19.13 -7.41
N ASN A 155 -8.79 -20.04 -8.30
CA ASN A 155 -7.38 -20.27 -8.59
C ASN A 155 -6.87 -19.55 -9.86
N THR A 156 -7.71 -18.76 -10.55
CA THR A 156 -7.34 -18.00 -11.74
C THR A 156 -7.71 -16.53 -11.59
N PRO A 157 -6.93 -15.60 -12.17
CA PRO A 157 -7.32 -14.18 -12.24
C PRO A 157 -8.76 -13.96 -12.74
N GLY A 158 -9.23 -14.71 -13.73
CA GLY A 158 -10.60 -14.63 -14.26
C GLY A 158 -11.68 -15.04 -13.25
N ALA A 159 -11.45 -16.08 -12.44
CA ALA A 159 -12.37 -16.47 -11.36
C ALA A 159 -12.45 -15.40 -10.28
N ILE A 160 -11.29 -14.85 -9.89
CA ILE A 160 -11.19 -13.76 -8.92
C ILE A 160 -11.89 -12.50 -9.45
N ALA A 161 -11.72 -12.20 -10.74
CA ALA A 161 -12.37 -11.09 -11.42
C ALA A 161 -13.90 -11.24 -11.44
N HIS A 162 -14.42 -12.45 -11.67
CA HIS A 162 -15.85 -12.71 -11.62
C HIS A 162 -16.44 -12.45 -10.22
N GLU A 163 -15.75 -12.88 -9.15
CA GLU A 163 -16.17 -12.55 -7.78
C GLU A 163 -16.15 -11.04 -7.51
N LYS A 164 -15.14 -10.33 -8.00
CA LYS A 164 -15.04 -8.86 -7.87
C LYS A 164 -16.11 -8.13 -8.68
N ALA A 165 -16.43 -8.60 -9.88
CA ALA A 165 -17.45 -8.03 -10.75
C ALA A 165 -18.85 -8.05 -10.12
N GLY A 166 -19.09 -8.92 -9.14
CA GLY A 166 -20.33 -9.00 -8.37
C GLY A 166 -20.75 -7.74 -7.62
N ILE A 167 -19.90 -6.71 -7.54
CA ILE A 167 -20.30 -5.38 -7.05
C ILE A 167 -20.99 -4.50 -8.10
N ALA A 168 -21.00 -4.90 -9.36
CA ALA A 168 -21.66 -4.14 -10.42
C ALA A 168 -23.19 -4.10 -10.21
N ARG A 169 -23.82 -3.00 -10.61
CA ARG A 169 -25.27 -2.80 -10.49
C ARG A 169 -25.91 -2.61 -11.86
N LYS A 170 -27.11 -3.18 -12.03
CA LYS A 170 -27.86 -3.09 -13.29
C LYS A 170 -28.09 -1.64 -13.70
N GLY A 171 -27.76 -1.30 -14.94
CA GLY A 171 -27.92 0.03 -15.51
C GLY A 171 -26.94 1.09 -14.99
N LYS A 172 -26.08 0.76 -14.01
CA LYS A 172 -25.14 1.69 -13.39
C LYS A 172 -23.73 1.55 -13.95
N PRO A 173 -22.89 2.60 -13.84
CA PRO A 173 -21.50 2.54 -14.24
C PRO A 173 -20.70 1.45 -13.51
N LEU A 174 -19.89 0.74 -14.29
CA LEU A 174 -18.83 -0.13 -13.81
C LEU A 174 -17.50 0.31 -14.44
N ILE A 175 -16.57 0.78 -13.63
CA ILE A 175 -15.25 1.23 -14.08
C ILE A 175 -14.26 0.08 -13.92
N LEU A 176 -13.52 -0.25 -14.96
CA LEU A 176 -12.44 -1.23 -14.92
C LEU A 176 -11.08 -0.53 -15.07
N GLY A 177 -10.27 -0.59 -14.02
CA GLY A 177 -8.87 -0.15 -14.04
C GLY A 177 -8.02 -1.03 -14.96
N GLU A 178 -6.78 -0.64 -15.20
CA GLU A 178 -5.86 -1.39 -16.06
C GLU A 178 -5.59 -2.81 -15.52
N GLN A 179 -5.65 -3.81 -16.41
CA GLN A 179 -5.50 -5.22 -16.06
C GLN A 179 -4.28 -5.85 -16.73
N LYS A 180 -3.58 -6.69 -15.97
CA LYS A 180 -2.44 -7.49 -16.47
C LYS A 180 -2.89 -8.68 -17.32
N TYR A 181 -4.04 -9.27 -16.97
CA TYR A 181 -4.53 -10.52 -17.55
C TYR A 181 -5.80 -10.26 -18.38
N SER A 182 -5.81 -10.68 -19.64
CA SER A 182 -6.98 -10.52 -20.51
C SER A 182 -8.21 -11.31 -20.02
N GLU A 183 -8.01 -12.40 -19.29
CA GLU A 183 -9.11 -13.17 -18.68
C GLU A 183 -9.86 -12.38 -17.59
N VAL A 184 -9.22 -11.38 -16.97
CA VAL A 184 -9.90 -10.46 -16.04
C VAL A 184 -10.84 -9.56 -16.82
N GLU A 185 -10.36 -8.95 -17.90
CA GLU A 185 -11.16 -8.08 -18.77
C GLU A 185 -12.37 -8.84 -19.31
N TYR A 186 -12.15 -10.05 -19.84
CA TYR A 186 -13.21 -10.91 -20.32
C TYR A 186 -14.24 -11.26 -19.24
N ALA A 187 -13.79 -11.63 -18.03
CA ALA A 187 -14.70 -11.97 -16.94
C ALA A 187 -15.59 -10.78 -16.52
N VAL A 188 -15.00 -9.58 -16.42
CA VAL A 188 -15.72 -8.35 -16.06
C VAL A 188 -16.69 -7.94 -17.17
N GLU A 189 -16.26 -8.00 -18.43
CA GLU A 189 -17.10 -7.69 -19.60
C GLU A 189 -18.33 -8.60 -19.69
N ASN A 190 -18.14 -9.91 -19.55
CA ASN A 190 -19.25 -10.86 -19.56
C ASN A 190 -20.21 -10.64 -18.40
N PHE A 191 -19.68 -10.43 -17.19
CA PHE A 191 -20.52 -10.17 -16.03
C PHE A 191 -21.33 -8.88 -16.21
N ALA A 192 -20.68 -7.78 -16.60
CA ALA A 192 -21.32 -6.51 -16.85
C ALA A 192 -22.43 -6.63 -17.92
N GLY A 193 -22.16 -7.33 -19.02
CA GLY A 193 -23.15 -7.61 -20.05
C GLY A 193 -24.34 -8.42 -19.53
N SER A 194 -24.09 -9.44 -18.70
CA SER A 194 -25.14 -10.31 -18.16
C SER A 194 -26.15 -9.60 -17.25
N ILE A 195 -25.70 -8.57 -16.52
CA ILE A 195 -26.57 -7.79 -15.62
C ILE A 195 -27.00 -6.44 -16.22
N GLY A 196 -26.46 -6.06 -17.38
CA GLY A 196 -26.69 -4.77 -18.03
C GLY A 196 -26.03 -3.58 -17.32
N ALA A 197 -24.85 -3.77 -16.71
CA ALA A 197 -24.04 -2.66 -16.18
C ALA A 197 -23.30 -1.93 -17.31
N LYS A 198 -23.05 -0.63 -17.15
CA LYS A 198 -22.36 0.20 -18.14
C LYS A 198 -20.86 0.17 -17.91
N LEU A 199 -20.16 -0.75 -18.58
CA LEU A 199 -18.72 -0.91 -18.44
C LEU A 199 -17.94 0.22 -19.15
N THR A 200 -17.04 0.88 -18.42
CA THR A 200 -16.08 1.86 -18.93
C THR A 200 -14.67 1.50 -18.46
N ARG A 201 -13.69 1.54 -19.36
CA ARG A 201 -12.28 1.35 -19.00
C ARG A 201 -11.68 2.64 -18.46
N ALA A 202 -10.79 2.53 -17.47
CA ALA A 202 -10.12 3.67 -16.89
C ALA A 202 -9.26 4.40 -17.93
N ILE A 203 -9.25 5.73 -17.86
CA ILE A 203 -8.40 6.58 -18.69
C ILE A 203 -6.92 6.41 -18.30
N PRO A 204 -6.00 6.44 -19.27
CA PRO A 204 -4.57 6.37 -18.99
C PRO A 204 -4.07 7.66 -18.34
N VAL A 205 -3.06 7.51 -17.49
CA VAL A 205 -2.30 8.61 -16.89
C VAL A 205 -0.84 8.41 -17.25
N GLU A 206 -0.20 9.47 -17.72
CA GLU A 206 1.18 9.43 -18.21
C GLU A 206 2.11 10.24 -17.30
N TYR A 207 3.37 9.81 -17.20
CA TYR A 207 4.42 10.60 -16.58
C TYR A 207 4.74 11.84 -17.41
N ARG A 208 4.88 12.98 -16.73
CA ARG A 208 5.37 14.23 -17.32
C ARG A 208 6.79 14.52 -16.81
N PRO A 209 7.81 14.59 -17.69
CA PRO A 209 9.10 15.15 -17.33
C PRO A 209 8.95 16.61 -16.88
N LYS A 210 9.75 17.04 -15.92
CA LYS A 210 9.76 18.43 -15.43
C LYS A 210 10.44 19.33 -16.48
N ASP A 211 9.78 19.56 -17.61
CA ASP A 211 10.27 20.49 -18.63
C ASP A 211 9.89 21.93 -18.28
N ASN A 212 10.88 22.82 -18.28
CA ASN A 212 10.72 24.28 -18.16
C ASN A 212 10.08 24.93 -19.41
N SER A 213 9.66 24.14 -20.39
CA SER A 213 9.06 24.65 -21.63
C SER A 213 7.97 23.71 -22.16
N SER A 214 6.72 23.94 -21.81
CA SER A 214 5.61 23.54 -22.67
C SER A 214 4.70 24.73 -22.86
N ARG A 215 4.62 25.19 -24.12
CA ARG A 215 3.63 26.17 -24.58
C ARG A 215 2.26 25.69 -24.12
N ILE A 216 1.62 26.49 -23.27
CA ILE A 216 0.23 26.31 -22.86
C ILE A 216 -0.60 26.37 -24.15
N THR A 217 -1.15 25.24 -24.56
CA THR A 217 -2.26 25.21 -25.52
C THR A 217 -3.56 25.33 -24.72
N ASP A 218 -4.56 26.03 -25.24
CA ASP A 218 -5.82 26.37 -24.54
C ASP A 218 -6.63 25.17 -23.99
N THR A 219 -6.22 23.93 -24.29
CA THR A 219 -6.87 22.66 -23.90
C THR A 219 -6.20 21.93 -22.72
N VAL A 220 -5.17 22.51 -22.11
CA VAL A 220 -4.44 21.93 -20.97
C VAL A 220 -4.59 22.83 -19.75
N TYR A 221 -5.19 22.31 -18.68
CA TYR A 221 -5.17 22.92 -17.37
C TYR A 221 -3.81 22.62 -16.69
N ASP A 222 -3.00 23.67 -16.54
CA ASP A 222 -1.84 23.71 -15.66
C ASP A 222 -2.24 24.59 -14.47
N ALA A 223 -2.22 24.03 -13.26
CA ALA A 223 -2.59 24.82 -12.08
C ALA A 223 -1.59 25.98 -11.90
N PRO A 224 -2.05 27.20 -11.55
CA PRO A 224 -1.14 28.30 -11.27
C PRO A 224 -0.26 27.92 -10.08
N THR A 225 1.05 27.88 -10.31
CA THR A 225 2.08 27.58 -9.30
C THR A 225 2.05 28.54 -8.11
N THR A 226 1.30 29.64 -8.23
CA THR A 226 1.20 30.75 -7.28
C THR A 226 0.00 30.70 -6.33
N ALA A 227 -0.89 29.70 -6.41
CA ALA A 227 -2.09 29.62 -5.56
C ALA A 227 -2.09 28.49 -4.52
N TYR A 228 -1.04 27.67 -4.49
CA TYR A 228 -0.92 26.57 -3.53
C TYR A 228 0.33 26.77 -2.68
N THR A 229 0.19 27.43 -1.53
CA THR A 229 1.14 27.29 -0.45
C THR A 229 0.91 25.90 0.11
N ALA A 230 1.76 24.93 -0.27
CA ALA A 230 1.83 23.69 0.47
C ALA A 230 2.01 24.05 1.95
N PRO A 231 1.14 23.58 2.86
CA PRO A 231 1.28 23.91 4.26
C PRO A 231 2.69 23.50 4.71
N ALA A 232 3.40 24.42 5.37
CA ALA A 232 4.79 24.22 5.74
C ALA A 232 4.88 23.00 6.65
N LEU A 233 5.42 21.88 6.13
CA LEU A 233 5.68 20.72 6.95
C LEU A 233 6.76 21.08 7.95
N GLU A 234 6.48 20.81 9.22
CA GLU A 234 7.51 20.74 10.24
C GLU A 234 8.60 19.76 9.78
N SER A 235 9.83 20.20 9.99
CA SER A 235 11.10 19.62 9.58
C SER A 235 11.12 18.09 9.40
N GLY A 236 11.36 17.62 8.17
CA GLY A 236 11.96 16.28 7.94
C GLY A 236 11.51 15.52 6.69
N THR A 237 10.33 15.77 6.14
CA THR A 237 9.83 15.00 4.97
C THR A 237 10.08 15.74 3.66
N SER A 238 10.90 15.17 2.77
CA SER A 238 10.99 15.64 1.40
C SER A 238 9.71 15.25 0.65
N PHE A 239 8.91 16.25 0.25
CA PHE A 239 7.67 16.02 -0.49
C PHE A 239 8.01 15.70 -1.95
N HIS A 240 8.02 14.41 -2.29
CA HIS A 240 8.20 13.96 -3.67
C HIS A 240 6.84 13.74 -4.32
N THR A 241 6.56 14.44 -5.42
CA THR A 241 5.39 14.23 -6.26
C THR A 241 5.79 13.65 -7.60
N GLN A 242 4.90 12.84 -8.16
CA GLN A 242 4.98 12.41 -9.55
C GLN A 242 4.23 13.45 -10.39
N HIS A 243 4.94 14.18 -11.26
CA HIS A 243 4.28 15.02 -12.26
C HIS A 243 3.64 14.13 -13.31
N VAL A 244 2.33 14.26 -13.50
CA VAL A 244 1.55 13.40 -14.37
C VAL A 244 0.62 14.21 -15.26
N ARG A 245 0.20 13.59 -16.37
CA ARG A 245 -0.82 14.13 -17.26
C ARG A 245 -1.95 13.12 -17.42
N THR A 246 -3.19 13.60 -17.37
CA THR A 246 -4.39 12.81 -17.65
C THR A 246 -5.39 13.63 -18.43
N TYR A 247 -6.28 12.98 -19.17
CA TYR A 247 -7.46 13.63 -19.73
C TYR A 247 -8.61 13.57 -18.72
N PHE A 248 -9.52 14.55 -18.71
CA PHE A 248 -10.75 14.50 -17.94
C PHE A 248 -11.95 14.63 -18.86
N SER A 249 -12.71 13.54 -19.00
CA SER A 249 -13.74 13.40 -20.04
C SER A 249 -14.92 14.36 -19.89
N THR A 250 -15.20 14.84 -18.68
CA THR A 250 -16.37 15.70 -18.43
C THR A 250 -16.20 17.09 -19.03
N TRP A 251 -14.97 17.61 -19.06
CA TRP A 251 -14.66 18.95 -19.58
C TRP A 251 -13.80 18.89 -20.84
N GLU A 252 -13.60 17.70 -21.39
CA GLU A 252 -12.74 17.45 -22.54
C GLU A 252 -11.35 18.12 -22.45
N THR A 253 -10.81 18.18 -21.23
CA THR A 253 -9.62 18.97 -20.90
C THR A 253 -8.52 18.06 -20.35
N SER A 254 -7.27 18.32 -20.74
CA SER A 254 -6.11 17.64 -20.15
C SER A 254 -5.67 18.34 -18.87
N PHE A 255 -5.29 17.57 -17.86
CA PHE A 255 -4.79 18.04 -16.57
C PHE A 255 -3.33 17.67 -16.42
N ASN A 256 -2.49 18.66 -16.09
CA ASN A 256 -1.20 18.40 -15.48
C ASN A 256 -1.40 18.39 -13.95
N LEU A 257 -1.06 17.28 -13.30
CA LEU A 257 -1.27 17.07 -11.86
C LEU A 257 0.05 16.70 -11.19
N GLU A 258 0.09 16.88 -9.87
CA GLU A 258 1.16 16.41 -9.00
C GLU A 258 0.60 15.35 -8.05
N LEU A 259 0.98 14.09 -8.27
CA LEU A 259 0.51 12.95 -7.48
C LEU A 259 1.55 12.58 -6.41
N PRO A 260 1.25 12.73 -5.11
CA PRO A 260 2.18 12.38 -4.04
C PRO A 260 2.41 10.88 -3.90
N LEU A 261 1.40 10.07 -4.24
CA LEU A 261 1.49 8.61 -4.20
C LEU A 261 2.48 8.13 -5.24
N GLN A 262 3.54 7.44 -4.81
CA GLN A 262 4.68 7.06 -5.64
C GLN A 262 4.47 5.75 -6.42
N GLY A 263 5.20 5.58 -7.52
CA GLY A 263 5.19 4.35 -8.33
C GLY A 263 4.20 4.38 -9.50
N ALA A 264 4.52 3.63 -10.55
CA ALA A 264 3.75 3.61 -11.80
C ALA A 264 2.33 3.05 -11.63
N HIS A 265 2.14 2.12 -10.70
CA HIS A 265 0.81 1.58 -10.38
C HIS A 265 -0.13 2.65 -9.81
N GLN A 266 0.38 3.74 -9.22
CA GLN A 266 -0.46 4.83 -8.73
C GLN A 266 -1.02 5.71 -9.85
N LEU A 267 -0.39 5.74 -11.03
CA LEU A 267 -0.95 6.40 -12.21
C LEU A 267 -2.23 5.68 -12.66
N GLN A 268 -2.23 4.34 -12.63
CA GLN A 268 -3.41 3.51 -12.93
C GLN A 268 -4.54 3.73 -11.91
N ASN A 269 -4.20 3.86 -10.63
CA ASN A 269 -5.16 4.19 -9.58
C ASN A 269 -5.75 5.60 -9.79
N LEU A 270 -4.91 6.59 -10.14
CA LEU A 270 -5.38 7.93 -10.48
C LEU A 270 -6.31 7.92 -11.69
N GLY A 271 -5.95 7.19 -12.76
CA GLY A 271 -6.81 7.03 -13.93
C GLY A 271 -8.17 6.42 -13.59
N THR A 272 -8.19 5.42 -12.72
CA THR A 272 -9.43 4.80 -12.22
C THR A 272 -10.28 5.81 -11.44
N ALA A 273 -9.67 6.54 -10.50
CA ALA A 273 -10.36 7.56 -9.72
C ALA A 273 -10.93 8.70 -10.59
N MET A 274 -10.14 9.21 -11.54
CA MET A 274 -10.56 10.26 -12.48
C MET A 274 -11.68 9.80 -13.40
N THR A 275 -11.69 8.52 -13.80
CA THR A 275 -12.76 7.94 -14.61
C THR A 275 -14.06 7.80 -13.81
N VAL A 276 -13.97 7.33 -12.56
CA VAL A 276 -15.12 7.27 -11.65
C VAL A 276 -15.71 8.67 -11.48
N LEU A 277 -14.86 9.65 -11.15
CA LEU A 277 -15.25 11.04 -10.96
C LEU A 277 -15.96 11.61 -12.20
N GLY A 278 -15.35 11.44 -13.38
CA GLY A 278 -15.91 11.96 -14.62
C GLY A 278 -17.29 11.37 -14.94
N ILE A 279 -17.46 10.06 -14.71
CA ILE A 279 -18.74 9.39 -14.96
C ILE A 279 -19.81 9.82 -13.97
N VAL A 280 -19.53 9.87 -12.66
CA VAL A 280 -20.56 10.26 -11.68
C VAL A 280 -21.00 11.72 -11.86
N MET A 281 -20.07 12.62 -12.24
CA MET A 281 -20.41 13.99 -12.60
C MET A 281 -21.28 14.07 -13.85
N LYS A 282 -20.93 13.29 -14.89
CA LYS A 282 -21.71 13.25 -16.14
C LYS A 282 -23.11 12.66 -15.92
N ASP A 283 -23.22 11.57 -15.16
CA ASP A 283 -24.51 10.95 -14.87
C ASP A 283 -25.39 11.88 -14.01
N ALA A 284 -24.80 12.58 -13.03
CA ALA A 284 -25.50 13.59 -12.25
C ALA A 284 -26.04 14.73 -13.13
N ALA A 285 -25.25 15.24 -14.08
CA ALA A 285 -25.67 16.33 -14.97
C ALA A 285 -26.80 15.96 -15.94
N ASN A 286 -26.93 14.66 -16.23
CA ASN A 286 -28.01 14.13 -17.06
C ASN A 286 -29.25 13.72 -16.25
N SER A 287 -29.23 13.93 -14.93
CA SER A 287 -30.29 13.53 -14.02
C SER A 287 -30.79 14.77 -13.26
N ASP A 288 -32.10 15.02 -13.24
CA ASP A 288 -32.70 16.06 -12.36
C ASP A 288 -32.66 15.61 -10.90
N THR A 289 -31.44 15.44 -10.35
CA THR A 289 -31.21 14.96 -8.99
C THR A 289 -30.47 16.01 -8.17
N PRO A 290 -30.65 16.04 -6.83
CA PRO A 290 -29.87 16.90 -5.94
C PRO A 290 -28.35 16.68 -6.03
N LEU A 291 -27.90 15.57 -6.64
CA LEU A 291 -26.48 15.28 -6.86
C LEU A 291 -25.81 16.27 -7.81
N GLN A 292 -26.56 16.90 -8.72
CA GLN A 292 -25.95 17.88 -9.61
C GLN A 292 -25.35 19.05 -8.83
N ALA A 293 -26.10 19.60 -7.86
CA ALA A 293 -25.62 20.67 -6.99
C ALA A 293 -24.42 20.25 -6.13
N VAL A 294 -24.32 18.96 -5.78
CA VAL A 294 -23.14 18.41 -5.08
C VAL A 294 -21.93 18.45 -5.99
N PHE A 295 -22.03 17.90 -7.21
CA PHE A 295 -20.93 17.79 -8.15
C PHE A 295 -20.55 19.11 -8.85
N ASP A 296 -21.43 20.11 -8.89
CA ASP A 296 -21.14 21.47 -9.38
C ASP A 296 -20.06 22.18 -8.56
N ARG A 297 -19.81 21.75 -7.32
CA ARG A 297 -18.70 22.26 -6.48
C ARG A 297 -17.33 21.78 -6.95
N ILE A 298 -17.26 20.77 -7.82
CA ILE A 298 -16.01 20.24 -8.35
C ILE A 298 -15.53 21.13 -9.50
N SER A 299 -14.35 21.69 -9.33
CA SER A 299 -13.66 22.54 -10.31
C SER A 299 -12.28 21.97 -10.66
N PRO A 300 -11.65 22.42 -11.77
CA PRO A 300 -10.28 22.06 -12.09
C PRO A 300 -9.30 22.29 -10.93
N THR A 301 -9.47 23.39 -10.20
CA THR A 301 -8.64 23.73 -9.03
C THR A 301 -8.79 22.70 -7.91
N THR A 302 -10.02 22.29 -7.61
CA THR A 302 -10.27 21.32 -6.52
C THR A 302 -9.84 19.90 -6.89
N ILE A 303 -9.86 19.54 -8.17
CA ILE A 303 -9.26 18.28 -8.64
C ILE A 303 -7.75 18.33 -8.44
N TYR A 304 -7.09 19.42 -8.85
CA TYR A 304 -5.64 19.57 -8.67
C TYR A 304 -5.25 19.51 -7.19
N SER A 305 -5.88 20.32 -6.33
CA SER A 305 -5.56 20.35 -4.91
C SER A 305 -5.90 19.04 -4.22
N GLY A 306 -7.02 18.39 -4.55
CA GLY A 306 -7.37 17.07 -4.01
C GLY A 306 -6.38 15.96 -4.42
N VAL A 307 -5.89 15.96 -5.66
CA VAL A 307 -4.85 15.00 -6.06
C VAL A 307 -3.53 15.26 -5.31
N LEU A 308 -3.13 16.52 -5.18
CA LEU A 308 -1.91 16.93 -4.47
C LEU A 308 -1.99 16.71 -2.95
N ASP A 309 -3.19 16.83 -2.37
CA ASP A 309 -3.45 16.61 -0.94
C ASP A 309 -3.66 15.13 -0.60
N THR A 310 -3.71 14.25 -1.59
CA THR A 310 -3.91 12.82 -1.33
C THR A 310 -2.78 12.27 -0.46
N ARG A 311 -3.16 11.63 0.65
CA ARG A 311 -2.27 10.88 1.55
C ARG A 311 -2.80 9.46 1.71
N TRP A 312 -1.89 8.49 1.73
CA TRP A 312 -2.24 7.10 1.96
C TRP A 312 -1.08 6.36 2.66
N PRO A 313 -1.04 6.41 4.00
CA PRO A 313 0.06 5.85 4.79
C PRO A 313 0.37 4.39 4.43
N GLY A 314 1.66 4.05 4.41
CA GLY A 314 2.12 2.71 4.11
C GLY A 314 2.06 2.32 2.62
N ARG A 315 1.99 3.28 1.70
CA ARG A 315 2.09 3.06 0.24
C ARG A 315 3.22 3.87 -0.37
N LEU A 316 4.39 3.24 -0.46
CA LEU A 316 5.66 3.89 -0.78
C LEU A 316 5.84 5.20 0.00
N ASP A 317 5.45 5.16 1.27
CA ASP A 317 5.46 6.31 2.17
C ASP A 317 6.86 6.49 2.75
N ARG A 318 7.33 7.72 2.91
CA ARG A 318 8.65 8.01 3.48
C ARG A 318 8.46 8.58 4.86
N VAL A 319 8.95 7.85 5.85
CA VAL A 319 8.96 8.29 7.24
C VAL A 319 10.39 8.43 7.73
N VAL A 320 10.60 9.39 8.62
CA VAL A 320 11.90 9.60 9.26
C VAL A 320 11.80 9.08 10.69
N VAL A 321 12.61 8.08 11.03
CA VAL A 321 12.72 7.56 12.39
C VAL A 321 13.86 8.31 13.07
N GLY A 322 13.52 9.07 14.11
CA GLY A 322 14.50 9.81 14.91
C GLY A 322 15.21 8.91 15.92
N ASP A 323 16.42 9.32 16.32
CA ASP A 323 17.04 8.80 17.54
C ASP A 323 16.28 9.37 18.75
N PRO A 324 15.72 8.53 19.64
CA PRO A 324 15.04 8.98 20.86
C PRO A 324 15.92 9.86 21.76
N SER A 325 17.26 9.73 21.67
CA SER A 325 18.22 10.51 22.45
C SER A 325 18.55 11.88 21.82
N GLY A 326 18.16 12.13 20.57
CA GLY A 326 18.41 13.38 19.84
C GLY A 326 19.87 13.59 19.39
N GLU A 327 20.79 12.66 19.68
CA GLU A 327 22.21 12.77 19.36
C GLU A 327 22.63 11.97 18.10
N GLY A 328 21.81 11.00 17.66
CA GLY A 328 22.07 10.16 16.49
C GLY A 328 21.47 10.66 15.17
N ALA A 329 21.97 10.10 14.06
CA ALA A 329 21.47 10.38 12.72
C ALA A 329 20.05 9.82 12.53
N SER A 330 19.17 10.62 11.92
CA SER A 330 17.82 10.18 11.57
C SER A 330 17.85 9.18 10.42
N LEU A 331 17.00 8.15 10.51
CA LEU A 331 16.91 7.08 9.52
C LEU A 331 15.69 7.33 8.61
N THR A 332 15.90 7.46 7.31
CA THR A 332 14.79 7.51 6.35
C THR A 332 14.34 6.10 6.00
N VAL A 333 13.06 5.80 6.23
CA VAL A 333 12.44 4.50 5.96
C VAL A 333 11.38 4.68 4.88
N LEU A 334 11.53 3.94 3.77
CA LEU A 334 10.51 3.78 2.75
C LEU A 334 9.60 2.60 3.12
N VAL A 335 8.32 2.88 3.29
CA VAL A 335 7.33 1.99 3.90
C VAL A 335 6.29 1.58 2.87
N ASP A 336 6.08 0.28 2.69
CA ASP A 336 5.06 -0.23 1.77
C ASP A 336 4.39 -1.52 2.22
N GLY A 337 3.05 -1.56 2.19
CA GLY A 337 2.25 -2.75 2.50
C GLY A 337 2.20 -3.81 1.39
N ALA A 338 3.22 -3.93 0.54
CA ALA A 338 3.36 -4.99 -0.46
C ALA A 338 3.46 -6.36 0.22
N HIS A 339 2.55 -7.29 -0.09
CA HIS A 339 2.38 -8.56 0.65
C HIS A 339 1.95 -9.72 -0.25
N ASN A 340 2.04 -9.54 -1.57
CA ASN A 340 1.83 -10.56 -2.59
C ASN A 340 2.84 -10.34 -3.73
N PRO A 341 3.07 -11.35 -4.60
CA PRO A 341 4.09 -11.25 -5.65
C PRO A 341 3.92 -10.01 -6.55
N SER A 342 2.67 -9.64 -6.85
CA SER A 342 2.35 -8.51 -7.72
C SER A 342 2.74 -7.16 -7.11
N SER A 343 2.35 -6.93 -5.84
CA SER A 343 2.72 -5.73 -5.09
C SER A 343 4.23 -5.68 -4.78
N ALA A 344 4.85 -6.83 -4.51
CA ALA A 344 6.31 -6.93 -4.33
C ALA A 344 7.07 -6.57 -5.62
N GLN A 345 6.59 -7.01 -6.79
CA GLN A 345 7.14 -6.61 -8.09
C GLN A 345 6.96 -5.11 -8.32
N ALA A 346 5.81 -4.53 -7.96
CA ALA A 346 5.56 -3.10 -8.09
C ALA A 346 6.49 -2.26 -7.20
N LEU A 347 6.73 -2.70 -5.95
CA LEU A 347 7.71 -2.10 -5.05
C LEU A 347 9.13 -2.20 -5.64
N ASN A 348 9.55 -3.37 -6.10
CA ASN A 348 10.88 -3.55 -6.70
C ASN A 348 11.08 -2.68 -7.96
N ALA A 349 10.06 -2.59 -8.83
CA ALA A 349 10.09 -1.73 -10.00
C ALA A 349 10.28 -0.25 -9.61
N TYR A 350 9.64 0.20 -8.53
CA TYR A 350 9.86 1.53 -7.98
C TYR A 350 11.31 1.72 -7.50
N LEU A 351 11.85 0.78 -6.73
CA LEU A 351 13.23 0.84 -6.24
C LEU A 351 14.27 0.90 -7.38
N ILE A 352 14.04 0.14 -8.46
CA ILE A 352 14.86 0.19 -9.68
C ILE A 352 14.77 1.59 -10.31
N SER A 353 13.55 2.14 -10.43
CA SER A 353 13.34 3.46 -11.03
C SER A 353 14.05 4.58 -10.26
N MET A 354 14.15 4.47 -8.93
CA MET A 354 14.90 5.42 -8.11
C MET A 354 16.40 5.37 -8.38
N SER A 355 16.95 4.16 -8.53
CA SER A 355 18.37 3.98 -8.82
C SER A 355 18.77 4.50 -10.19
N LEU A 356 17.91 4.36 -11.21
CA LEU A 356 18.14 4.95 -12.53
C LEU A 356 18.15 6.48 -12.47
N ARG A 357 17.27 7.09 -11.65
CA ARG A 357 17.25 8.55 -11.45
C ARG A 357 18.52 9.05 -10.76
N SER A 358 19.00 8.37 -9.72
CA SER A 358 20.22 8.79 -9.02
C SER A 358 21.47 8.67 -9.89
N SER A 359 21.59 7.62 -10.71
CA SER A 359 22.71 7.48 -11.66
C SER A 359 22.70 8.56 -12.76
N SER A 360 21.52 9.00 -13.21
CA SER A 360 21.41 10.08 -14.20
C SER A 360 21.79 11.45 -13.61
N ALA A 361 21.55 11.69 -12.31
CA ALA A 361 21.90 12.93 -11.63
C ALA A 361 23.41 13.04 -11.30
N SER A 362 24.11 11.93 -11.09
CA SER A 362 25.57 11.91 -10.87
C SER A 362 26.39 11.99 -12.17
N SER A 363 25.75 11.92 -13.34
CA SER A 363 26.39 11.89 -14.65
C SER A 363 26.39 13.26 -15.34
N SER A 364 26.63 14.35 -14.61
CA SER A 364 26.88 15.67 -15.20
C SER A 364 28.38 15.91 -15.39
N SER A 365 29.00 15.18 -16.33
CA SER A 365 30.20 15.60 -17.09
C SER A 365 30.71 14.46 -18.00
N ILE A 366 29.93 14.11 -19.02
CA ILE A 366 30.49 13.67 -20.30
C ILE A 366 29.76 14.48 -21.37
N GLU A 367 30.46 15.47 -21.94
CA GLU A 367 30.04 16.14 -23.16
C GLU A 367 29.89 15.09 -24.27
N LEU A 368 28.66 14.62 -24.49
CA LEU A 368 28.28 14.07 -25.79
C LEU A 368 27.71 15.21 -26.62
N ARG A 369 28.63 16.03 -27.15
CA ARG A 369 28.38 16.80 -28.36
C ARG A 369 28.24 15.82 -29.53
N THR A 370 27.03 15.34 -29.76
CA THR A 370 26.61 14.89 -31.08
C THR A 370 25.26 15.53 -31.36
N SER A 371 25.26 16.40 -32.37
CA SER A 371 24.09 17.03 -32.98
C SER A 371 22.95 16.02 -33.17
N LEU A 372 21.82 16.27 -32.53
CA LEU A 372 20.57 15.53 -32.73
C LEU A 372 19.44 16.55 -32.86
N ASP A 373 19.40 17.19 -34.02
CA ASP A 373 18.17 17.75 -34.57
C ASP A 373 17.40 16.57 -35.18
N ASN A 374 16.39 16.04 -34.47
CA ASN A 374 15.15 15.45 -35.02
C ASN A 374 14.30 14.76 -33.92
N ASP A 375 12.99 14.99 -33.98
CA ASP A 375 11.95 14.52 -33.04
C ASP A 375 11.75 12.99 -32.99
N GLU A 376 12.39 12.21 -33.86
CA GLU A 376 12.21 10.75 -33.93
C GLU A 376 12.96 9.97 -32.83
N ASP A 377 14.10 10.46 -32.34
CA ASP A 377 14.94 9.73 -31.38
C ASP A 377 14.51 9.91 -29.92
N ALA A 378 13.87 11.04 -29.57
CA ALA A 378 13.16 11.20 -28.30
C ALA A 378 11.97 10.23 -28.19
N GLY A 379 11.38 9.86 -29.32
CA GLY A 379 10.36 8.81 -29.45
C GLY A 379 10.88 7.41 -29.13
N GLN A 380 12.18 7.14 -29.31
CA GLN A 380 12.76 5.82 -29.00
C GLN A 380 12.97 5.62 -27.50
N ILE A 381 13.40 6.65 -26.74
CA ILE A 381 13.52 6.58 -25.27
C ILE A 381 12.13 6.60 -24.60
N ARG A 382 11.19 7.41 -25.11
CA ARG A 382 9.77 7.36 -24.68
C ARG A 382 9.14 6.00 -24.99
N GLY A 383 9.45 5.44 -26.16
CA GLY A 383 9.04 4.10 -26.57
C GLY A 383 9.69 2.99 -25.75
N PHE A 384 10.90 3.20 -25.20
CA PHE A 384 11.56 2.25 -24.29
C PHE A 384 10.85 2.19 -22.94
N LEU A 385 10.46 3.33 -22.37
CA LEU A 385 9.74 3.40 -21.08
C LEU A 385 8.25 3.02 -21.19
N HIS A 386 7.60 3.25 -22.34
CA HIS A 386 6.21 2.82 -22.58
C HIS A 386 6.08 1.38 -23.09
N ARG A 387 7.00 0.86 -23.92
CA ARG A 387 6.94 -0.53 -24.40
C ARG A 387 7.57 -1.53 -23.45
N HIS A 388 8.46 -1.10 -22.56
CA HIS A 388 8.84 -1.93 -21.41
C HIS A 388 7.85 -1.72 -20.27
N ASN A 389 6.65 -2.24 -20.51
CA ASN A 389 6.05 -3.05 -19.47
C ASN A 389 7.09 -4.15 -19.16
N PRO A 390 7.74 -4.16 -17.97
CA PRO A 390 8.77 -5.16 -17.65
C PRO A 390 8.21 -6.60 -17.69
N PHE A 391 6.91 -6.76 -17.89
CA PHE A 391 6.21 -8.04 -18.02
C PHE A 391 6.07 -8.58 -19.45
N LYS A 392 6.64 -7.95 -20.50
CA LYS A 392 6.54 -8.46 -21.90
C LYS A 392 7.83 -8.55 -22.72
N SER A 393 9.02 -8.20 -22.21
CA SER A 393 10.28 -8.38 -22.95
C SER A 393 11.23 -9.35 -22.26
N SER A 394 11.82 -10.26 -23.05
CA SER A 394 12.86 -11.21 -22.66
C SER A 394 14.24 -10.57 -22.42
N SER A 395 14.28 -9.29 -22.01
CA SER A 395 15.51 -8.60 -21.62
C SER A 395 15.81 -8.87 -20.14
N PRO A 396 17.10 -8.94 -19.73
CA PRO A 396 17.43 -9.10 -18.32
C PRO A 396 16.85 -7.93 -17.53
N THR A 397 16.12 -8.24 -16.46
CA THR A 397 15.55 -7.25 -15.54
C THR A 397 16.69 -6.37 -15.03
N PRO A 398 16.62 -5.04 -15.17
CA PRO A 398 17.67 -4.15 -14.67
C PRO A 398 17.87 -4.36 -13.17
N HIS A 399 19.10 -4.68 -12.76
CA HIS A 399 19.45 -4.87 -11.36
C HIS A 399 19.62 -3.51 -10.67
N ARG A 400 19.02 -3.33 -9.49
CA ARG A 400 19.28 -2.17 -8.62
C ARG A 400 20.56 -2.42 -7.80
N PRO A 401 21.23 -1.38 -7.28
CA PRO A 401 22.19 -1.55 -6.20
C PRO A 401 21.55 -2.27 -5.00
N PRO A 402 22.31 -3.08 -4.23
CA PRO A 402 21.80 -3.71 -3.02
C PRO A 402 21.13 -2.71 -2.07
N ARG A 403 20.06 -3.17 -1.42
CA ARG A 403 19.28 -2.38 -0.44
C ARG A 403 19.23 -3.08 0.92
N THR A 404 18.91 -2.30 1.94
CA THR A 404 18.63 -2.81 3.30
C THR A 404 17.13 -2.88 3.50
N PHE A 405 16.63 -4.06 3.85
CA PHE A 405 15.21 -4.37 4.04
C PHE A 405 14.91 -4.79 5.47
N ILE A 406 13.74 -4.38 5.98
CA ILE A 406 13.09 -4.94 7.15
C ILE A 406 11.76 -5.54 6.68
N LEU A 407 11.60 -6.85 6.82
CA LEU A 407 10.48 -7.57 6.22
C LEU A 407 9.74 -8.44 7.23
N SER A 408 8.44 -8.55 7.01
CA SER A 408 7.59 -9.58 7.62
C SER A 408 6.51 -9.96 6.62
N LEU A 409 6.10 -11.23 6.56
CA LEU A 409 5.01 -11.66 5.67
C LEU A 409 3.86 -12.24 6.50
N SER A 410 2.63 -11.93 6.12
CA SER A 410 1.45 -12.58 6.71
C SER A 410 1.24 -13.98 6.10
N HIS A 411 0.96 -14.97 6.94
CA HIS A 411 0.67 -16.33 6.53
C HIS A 411 -0.69 -16.41 5.81
N SER A 412 -0.67 -16.70 4.50
CA SER A 412 -1.89 -16.72 3.67
C SER A 412 -1.83 -17.79 2.58
N PRO A 413 -1.88 -19.10 2.92
CA PRO A 413 -1.78 -20.16 1.91
C PRO A 413 -2.94 -20.07 0.90
N PRO A 414 -2.73 -20.41 -0.40
CA PRO A 414 -1.57 -21.12 -0.94
C PRO A 414 -0.37 -20.23 -1.32
N LYS A 415 -0.41 -18.93 -1.01
CA LYS A 415 0.68 -17.99 -1.33
C LYS A 415 1.98 -18.45 -0.66
N SER A 416 2.99 -18.72 -1.49
CA SER A 416 4.33 -19.08 -1.01
C SER A 416 5.07 -17.83 -0.54
N PRO A 417 5.72 -17.84 0.64
CA PRO A 417 6.63 -16.77 1.04
C PRO A 417 7.73 -16.53 -0.01
N TYR A 418 8.16 -17.59 -0.70
CA TYR A 418 9.17 -17.48 -1.76
C TYR A 418 8.73 -16.59 -2.92
N ASP A 419 7.49 -16.72 -3.40
CA ASP A 419 7.04 -15.97 -4.57
C ASP A 419 7.01 -14.46 -4.29
N THR A 420 6.67 -14.08 -3.06
CA THR A 420 6.69 -12.68 -2.62
C THR A 420 8.13 -12.18 -2.41
N LEU A 421 8.98 -12.96 -1.73
CA LEU A 421 10.37 -12.56 -1.46
C LEU A 421 11.21 -12.51 -2.75
N ALA A 422 11.08 -13.48 -3.65
CA ALA A 422 11.83 -13.53 -4.91
C ALA A 422 11.40 -12.44 -5.90
N ALA A 423 10.19 -11.90 -5.76
CA ALA A 423 9.73 -10.73 -6.51
C ALA A 423 10.41 -9.42 -6.05
N LEU A 424 10.88 -9.36 -4.81
CA LEU A 424 11.40 -8.15 -4.17
C LEU A 424 12.93 -8.17 -4.00
N LEU A 425 13.45 -9.22 -3.39
CA LEU A 425 14.85 -9.37 -3.00
C LEU A 425 15.73 -9.80 -4.18
N GLN A 426 17.00 -9.45 -4.10
CA GLN A 426 18.03 -9.87 -5.04
C GLN A 426 19.36 -10.18 -4.32
N LYS A 427 20.33 -10.68 -5.08
CA LYS A 427 21.68 -10.93 -4.59
C LYS A 427 22.28 -9.68 -3.93
N GLY A 428 22.86 -9.86 -2.76
CA GLY A 428 23.61 -8.84 -2.03
C GLY A 428 22.77 -7.88 -1.18
N ASP A 429 21.44 -7.96 -1.21
CA ASP A 429 20.58 -7.21 -0.29
C ASP A 429 20.87 -7.58 1.18
N ASN A 430 20.72 -6.62 2.08
CA ASN A 430 20.72 -6.87 3.53
C ASN A 430 19.27 -7.01 3.98
N VAL A 431 18.93 -8.06 4.73
CA VAL A 431 17.54 -8.36 5.10
C VAL A 431 17.44 -8.71 6.57
N ALA A 432 16.62 -7.94 7.30
CA ALA A 432 16.13 -8.30 8.62
C ALA A 432 14.71 -8.84 8.51
N PHE A 433 14.46 -10.01 9.07
CA PHE A 433 13.11 -10.53 9.26
C PHE A 433 12.65 -10.31 10.70
N VAL A 434 11.42 -9.82 10.85
CA VAL A 434 10.83 -9.50 12.15
C VAL A 434 9.40 -10.04 12.26
N PRO A 435 8.93 -10.41 13.45
CA PRO A 435 7.51 -10.59 13.69
C PRO A 435 6.78 -9.24 13.55
N PHE A 436 5.49 -9.29 13.27
CA PHE A 436 4.58 -8.15 13.50
C PHE A 436 3.68 -8.45 14.70
N SER A 437 3.22 -7.39 15.37
CA SER A 437 2.38 -7.48 16.56
C SER A 437 1.05 -8.21 16.29
N PRO A 438 0.45 -8.89 17.28
CA PRO A 438 -0.89 -9.46 17.15
C PRO A 438 -1.91 -8.43 16.63
N VAL A 439 -2.77 -8.86 15.72
CA VAL A 439 -3.75 -7.97 15.08
C VAL A 439 -5.05 -7.97 15.87
N GLU A 440 -5.50 -6.79 16.27
CA GLU A 440 -6.77 -6.59 16.98
C GLU A 440 -7.93 -7.23 16.19
N ASP A 441 -8.77 -7.99 16.90
CA ASP A 441 -9.90 -8.76 16.35
C ASP A 441 -9.58 -9.76 15.22
N MET A 442 -8.31 -10.05 14.93
CA MET A 442 -7.91 -10.98 13.88
C MET A 442 -6.83 -11.99 14.33
N PRO A 443 -7.10 -12.83 15.35
CA PRO A 443 -6.11 -13.77 15.92
C PRO A 443 -5.64 -14.87 14.95
N TRP A 444 -6.32 -15.05 13.82
CA TRP A 444 -5.92 -15.96 12.75
C TRP A 444 -4.84 -15.36 11.82
N VAL A 445 -4.62 -14.05 11.87
CA VAL A 445 -3.55 -13.38 11.12
C VAL A 445 -2.25 -13.56 11.89
N LYS A 446 -1.32 -14.28 11.28
CA LYS A 446 -0.01 -14.59 11.87
C LYS A 446 1.08 -14.28 10.85
N TYR A 447 2.27 -13.92 11.31
CA TYR A 447 3.43 -13.85 10.43
C TYR A 447 3.88 -15.25 10.00
N VAL A 448 4.56 -15.34 8.86
CA VAL A 448 5.24 -16.56 8.38
C VAL A 448 6.39 -16.89 9.32
N ASP A 449 6.59 -18.18 9.59
CA ASP A 449 7.68 -18.67 10.43
C ASP A 449 9.05 -18.04 10.06
N LEU A 450 9.76 -17.52 11.05
CA LEU A 450 10.97 -16.72 10.82
C LEU A 450 12.14 -17.56 10.33
N ASP A 451 12.24 -18.84 10.71
CA ASP A 451 13.27 -19.76 10.20
C ASP A 451 13.00 -20.09 8.73
N GLU A 452 11.73 -20.25 8.35
CA GLU A 452 11.33 -20.38 6.95
C GLU A 452 11.73 -19.14 6.14
N MET A 453 11.42 -17.94 6.66
CA MET A 453 11.77 -16.67 6.02
C MET A 453 13.28 -16.50 5.87
N GLU A 454 14.06 -16.79 6.92
CA GLU A 454 15.52 -16.72 6.90
C GLU A 454 16.09 -17.64 5.82
N ARG A 455 15.69 -18.91 5.81
CA ARG A 455 16.16 -19.89 4.82
C ARG A 455 15.87 -19.44 3.39
N ILE A 456 14.68 -18.90 3.14
CA ILE A 456 14.31 -18.37 1.82
C ILE A 456 15.13 -17.12 1.47
N GLY A 457 15.27 -16.19 2.41
CA GLY A 457 16.05 -14.96 2.23
C GLY A 457 17.51 -15.27 1.90
N ARG A 458 18.15 -16.17 2.67
CA ARG A 458 19.51 -16.64 2.40
C ARG A 458 19.65 -17.21 1.00
N ARG A 459 18.71 -18.07 0.58
CA ARG A 459 18.70 -18.64 -0.78
C ARG A 459 18.73 -17.57 -1.87
N ILE A 460 17.94 -16.51 -1.72
CA ILE A 460 17.84 -15.42 -2.72
C ILE A 460 19.07 -14.51 -2.66
N VAL A 461 19.45 -14.06 -1.47
CA VAL A 461 20.53 -13.08 -1.24
C VAL A 461 21.91 -13.63 -1.59
N PHE A 462 22.13 -14.93 -1.37
CA PHE A 462 23.41 -15.61 -1.62
C PHE A 462 23.45 -16.47 -2.91
N GLU A 463 22.34 -16.56 -3.67
CA GLU A 463 22.20 -17.41 -4.87
C GLU A 463 22.52 -18.90 -4.63
N GLU A 464 22.05 -19.45 -3.51
CA GLU A 464 22.28 -20.87 -3.20
C GLU A 464 21.47 -21.78 -4.15
N LYS A 465 22.14 -22.70 -4.86
CA LYS A 465 21.50 -23.70 -5.73
C LYS A 465 20.83 -24.79 -4.90
N GLU A 466 19.68 -25.31 -5.36
CA GLU A 466 19.02 -26.46 -4.71
C GLU A 466 19.97 -27.67 -4.63
N GLY A 467 20.33 -28.03 -3.40
CA GLY A 467 20.95 -29.32 -3.14
C GLY A 467 19.95 -30.43 -3.45
N HIS A 468 20.18 -31.17 -4.53
CA HIS A 468 19.51 -32.44 -4.79
C HIS A 468 19.90 -33.43 -3.69
N GLY A 469 19.19 -33.40 -2.58
CA GLY A 469 19.27 -34.39 -1.50
C GLY A 469 18.73 -35.73 -1.98
N HIS A 470 19.54 -36.49 -2.73
CA HIS A 470 19.35 -37.93 -2.85
C HIS A 470 19.36 -38.52 -1.44
N ALA A 471 18.19 -38.99 -1.00
CA ALA A 471 18.07 -39.91 0.11
C ALA A 471 18.83 -41.21 -0.21
N LYS A 472 20.14 -41.23 0.05
CA LYS A 472 20.87 -42.50 0.17
C LYS A 472 20.68 -42.99 1.59
N GLY A 473 19.74 -43.94 1.72
CA GLY A 473 19.67 -44.80 2.89
C GLY A 473 21.03 -45.43 3.13
N LYS A 474 21.57 -45.23 4.34
CA LYS A 474 22.69 -46.03 4.86
C LYS A 474 22.15 -46.89 6.00
N GLY A 475 22.24 -48.20 5.79
CA GLY A 475 21.93 -49.20 6.78
C GLY A 475 22.88 -49.18 7.97
N LYS A 476 22.31 -49.58 9.11
CA LYS A 476 22.93 -50.26 10.27
C LYS A 476 24.01 -51.27 9.80
N SER A 477 25.14 -51.56 10.45
CA SER A 477 25.69 -51.53 11.83
C SER A 477 27.18 -52.04 11.74
N PRO A 478 27.95 -52.34 12.81
CA PRO A 478 28.14 -51.72 14.13
C PRO A 478 29.64 -51.50 14.54
N GLU A 479 29.83 -50.81 15.67
CA GLU A 479 30.92 -50.92 16.68
C GLU A 479 32.42 -50.95 16.29
N SER A 480 33.17 -49.97 16.82
CA SER A 480 34.25 -50.27 17.79
C SER A 480 34.68 -49.02 18.55
N SER A 481 34.77 -49.18 19.87
CA SER A 481 35.23 -48.24 20.88
C SER A 481 36.72 -47.88 20.76
N LYS A 482 37.09 -46.66 21.15
CA LYS A 482 38.22 -46.41 22.07
C LYS A 482 38.25 -44.97 22.60
N SER A 483 38.42 -44.94 23.92
CA SER A 483 38.61 -43.82 24.82
C SER A 483 40.04 -43.27 24.74
N SER A 484 40.22 -41.95 24.91
CA SER A 484 41.28 -41.38 25.74
C SER A 484 41.04 -39.89 26.04
N THR A 485 41.21 -39.56 27.32
CA THR A 485 41.01 -38.31 28.07
C THR A 485 42.05 -37.20 27.79
N PRO A 486 41.85 -35.98 28.34
CA PRO A 486 42.47 -34.73 27.89
C PRO A 486 43.76 -34.36 28.63
N ALA A 487 44.59 -33.51 28.02
CA ALA A 487 45.77 -32.93 28.67
C ALA A 487 45.92 -31.42 28.37
N THR A 488 45.88 -30.64 29.46
CA THR A 488 46.44 -29.29 29.68
C THR A 488 47.00 -29.34 31.11
N PRO A 489 48.01 -28.57 31.58
CA PRO A 489 48.41 -27.20 31.20
C PRO A 489 49.95 -27.02 31.09
N THR A 490 50.57 -25.85 30.86
CA THR A 490 50.84 -24.71 31.79
C THR A 490 51.82 -23.70 31.11
N PRO A 491 52.30 -22.58 31.72
CA PRO A 491 52.04 -21.21 31.26
C PRO A 491 53.31 -20.42 30.85
N THR A 492 53.15 -19.24 30.22
CA THR A 492 54.18 -18.19 30.25
C THR A 492 53.58 -16.78 30.30
N SER A 493 54.32 -15.91 30.98
CA SER A 493 53.97 -14.66 31.66
C SER A 493 53.87 -13.40 30.79
N SER A 494 53.05 -12.49 31.33
CA SER A 494 52.88 -11.04 31.15
C SER A 494 54.05 -10.15 30.71
N THR A 495 53.73 -9.10 29.93
CA THR A 495 53.96 -7.67 30.30
C THR A 495 53.05 -6.73 29.48
N PRO A 496 52.71 -5.52 29.99
CA PRO A 496 51.58 -4.69 29.51
C PRO A 496 52.00 -3.59 28.51
N GLY A 497 51.15 -3.34 27.50
CA GLY A 497 51.31 -2.25 26.52
C GLY A 497 50.06 -1.39 26.40
N THR A 498 50.24 -0.10 26.67
CA THR A 498 49.46 1.13 26.44
C THR A 498 48.14 1.12 25.65
N PRO A 499 47.17 1.99 26.02
CA PRO A 499 45.83 2.05 25.44
C PRO A 499 45.88 2.69 24.05
N ASN A 500 45.48 1.94 23.02
CA ASN A 500 45.32 2.50 21.68
C ASN A 500 43.89 2.97 21.47
N THR A 501 43.81 4.22 21.05
CA THR A 501 42.65 5.04 20.67
C THR A 501 41.49 4.25 20.05
N ALA A 502 40.29 4.55 20.54
CA ALA A 502 39.02 4.12 19.96
C ALA A 502 38.95 4.53 18.49
N HIS A 503 39.17 3.58 17.59
CA HIS A 503 38.71 3.68 16.22
C HIS A 503 37.21 3.45 16.24
N THR A 504 36.44 4.51 16.01
CA THR A 504 35.04 4.40 15.59
C THR A 504 35.02 3.50 14.35
N PRO A 505 34.35 2.33 14.37
CA PRO A 505 34.31 1.46 13.21
C PRO A 505 33.62 2.23 12.09
N THR A 506 34.35 2.46 11.00
CA THR A 506 33.77 2.89 9.73
C THR A 506 32.76 1.79 9.32
N PRO A 507 31.53 2.10 8.91
CA PRO A 507 30.58 1.08 8.48
C PRO A 507 31.16 0.31 7.30
N GLN A 508 31.68 -0.89 7.55
CA GLN A 508 32.05 -1.82 6.49
C GLN A 508 30.75 -2.46 6.01
N SER A 509 30.22 -1.97 4.89
CA SER A 509 29.10 -2.61 4.19
C SER A 509 29.58 -3.97 3.68
N HIS A 510 29.25 -5.05 4.38
CA HIS A 510 29.31 -6.40 3.81
C HIS A 510 28.01 -6.61 3.01
N PRO A 511 28.03 -6.60 1.67
CA PRO A 511 26.82 -6.87 0.90
C PRO A 511 26.37 -8.33 1.14
N GLY A 512 25.10 -8.52 1.47
CA GLY A 512 24.48 -9.82 1.66
C GLY A 512 24.49 -10.28 3.11
N GLU A 513 23.67 -9.67 3.96
CA GLU A 513 23.41 -10.16 5.32
C GLU A 513 21.93 -10.55 5.44
N VAL A 514 21.65 -11.67 6.10
CA VAL A 514 20.27 -12.08 6.46
C VAL A 514 20.24 -12.38 7.95
N ILE A 515 19.37 -11.69 8.67
CA ILE A 515 19.23 -11.77 10.12
C ILE A 515 17.75 -11.87 10.51
N VAL A 516 17.48 -12.50 11.66
CA VAL A 516 16.16 -12.57 12.28
C VAL A 516 16.22 -11.85 13.62
N PHE A 517 15.26 -10.97 13.87
CA PHE A 517 14.99 -10.44 15.20
C PHE A 517 13.68 -11.03 15.71
N SER A 518 13.72 -11.65 16.89
CA SER A 518 12.57 -12.28 17.55
C SER A 518 12.49 -11.82 18.99
N HIS A 519 11.33 -12.02 19.62
CA HIS A 519 11.21 -11.78 21.06
C HIS A 519 12.15 -12.71 21.86
N PRO A 520 12.65 -12.26 23.02
CA PRO A 520 13.47 -13.12 23.88
C PRO A 520 12.66 -14.35 24.34
N PRO A 521 13.26 -15.55 24.36
CA PRO A 521 12.54 -16.81 24.61
C PRO A 521 11.95 -16.97 26.02
N PHE A 522 12.22 -16.05 26.95
CA PHE A 522 11.83 -16.14 28.36
C PHE A 522 10.94 -14.98 28.85
N VAL A 523 10.39 -14.17 27.94
CA VAL A 523 9.46 -13.09 28.31
C VAL A 523 8.03 -13.61 28.19
N SER A 524 7.25 -13.43 29.27
CA SER A 524 5.83 -13.77 29.29
C SER A 524 5.07 -12.93 28.25
N ASP A 525 3.99 -13.45 27.67
CA ASP A 525 3.20 -12.70 26.68
C ASP A 525 2.62 -11.40 27.27
N ALA A 526 2.46 -11.31 28.60
CA ALA A 526 1.93 -10.12 29.29
C ALA A 526 2.98 -9.00 29.48
N ASP A 527 4.27 -9.34 29.51
CA ASP A 527 5.37 -8.40 29.72
C ASP A 527 6.15 -8.11 28.42
N ARG A 528 5.67 -8.64 27.28
CA ARG A 528 6.33 -8.55 25.99
C ARG A 528 6.06 -7.20 25.34
N ASP A 529 7.10 -6.39 25.17
CA ASP A 529 7.08 -5.29 24.22
C ASP A 529 7.13 -5.85 22.79
N GLU A 530 5.98 -5.84 22.12
CA GLU A 530 5.80 -6.35 20.76
C GLU A 530 6.66 -5.58 19.73
N LEU A 531 7.04 -4.34 20.02
CA LEU A 531 7.82 -3.50 19.10
C LEU A 531 9.34 -3.67 19.24
N THR A 532 9.82 -4.39 20.25
CA THR A 532 11.26 -4.58 20.50
C THR A 532 12.01 -5.17 19.29
N PRO A 533 11.55 -6.23 18.60
CA PRO A 533 12.24 -6.76 17.42
C PRO A 533 12.34 -5.74 16.28
N LEU A 534 11.33 -4.90 16.09
CA LEU A 534 11.34 -3.83 15.09
C LEU A 534 12.35 -2.74 15.46
N ARG A 535 12.42 -2.31 16.74
CA ARG A 535 13.44 -1.36 17.21
C ARG A 535 14.86 -1.88 16.93
N GLN A 536 15.13 -3.14 17.27
CA GLN A 536 16.43 -3.78 17.01
C GLN A 536 16.76 -3.86 15.51
N ALA A 537 15.76 -4.17 14.68
CA ALA A 537 15.93 -4.21 13.23
C ALA A 537 16.22 -2.82 12.63
N LEU A 538 15.60 -1.76 13.15
CA LEU A 538 15.86 -0.37 12.75
C LEU A 538 17.29 0.06 13.15
N GLU A 539 17.72 -0.25 14.37
CA GLU A 539 19.09 -0.01 14.83
C GLU A 539 20.13 -0.76 13.96
N TRP A 540 19.88 -2.03 13.69
CA TRP A 540 20.70 -2.83 12.78
C TRP A 540 20.74 -2.19 11.38
N ALA A 541 19.59 -1.84 10.81
CA ALA A 541 19.50 -1.28 9.48
C ALA A 541 20.26 0.05 9.35
N ASN A 542 20.21 0.90 10.38
CA ASN A 542 20.93 2.18 10.43
C ASN A 542 22.45 2.00 10.26
N THR A 543 23.01 0.90 10.77
CA THR A 543 24.45 0.60 10.62
C THR A 543 24.84 0.07 9.22
N ARG A 544 23.86 -0.23 8.35
CA ARG A 544 24.07 -0.80 7.00
C ARG A 544 23.80 0.20 5.88
N VAL A 545 23.19 1.34 6.18
CA VAL A 545 22.90 2.38 5.18
C VAL A 545 23.88 3.54 5.31
N LYS A 546 24.23 4.14 4.17
CA LYS A 546 24.98 5.40 4.17
C LYS A 546 24.05 6.58 4.45
N PRO A 547 24.56 7.72 4.92
CA PRO A 547 23.76 8.94 5.01
C PRO A 547 23.04 9.24 3.67
N GLY A 548 21.72 9.39 3.73
CA GLY A 548 20.87 9.61 2.54
C GLY A 548 20.41 8.35 1.79
N GLU A 549 20.84 7.15 2.20
CA GLU A 549 20.24 5.90 1.74
C GLU A 549 19.01 5.55 2.58
N GLU A 550 17.98 5.01 1.93
CA GLU A 550 16.73 4.63 2.56
C GLU A 550 16.74 3.13 2.93
N VAL A 551 16.18 2.82 4.11
CA VAL A 551 15.79 1.46 4.49
C VAL A 551 14.40 1.17 3.95
N VAL A 552 14.15 -0.03 3.43
CA VAL A 552 12.83 -0.42 2.94
C VAL A 552 12.14 -1.32 3.96
N LEU A 553 11.00 -0.88 4.50
CA LEU A 553 10.14 -1.68 5.38
C LEU A 553 8.90 -2.14 4.63
N ALA A 554 8.72 -3.45 4.47
CA ALA A 554 7.63 -4.00 3.64
C ALA A 554 7.23 -5.44 4.01
N GLY A 555 6.31 -6.01 3.22
CA GLY A 555 5.92 -7.43 3.32
C GLY A 555 4.58 -7.66 4.02
N SER A 556 4.18 -6.77 4.92
CA SER A 556 2.96 -6.90 5.70
C SER A 556 2.45 -5.53 6.12
N LEU A 557 1.16 -5.27 5.95
CA LEU A 557 0.53 -4.05 6.48
C LEU A 557 0.65 -3.97 8.02
N TYR A 558 0.74 -5.10 8.71
CA TYR A 558 0.86 -5.13 10.17
C TYR A 558 2.26 -4.74 10.65
N LEU A 559 3.30 -5.06 9.89
CA LEU A 559 4.64 -4.52 10.14
C LEU A 559 4.69 -3.02 9.87
N VAL A 560 3.99 -2.57 8.82
CA VAL A 560 3.80 -1.14 8.55
C VAL A 560 3.12 -0.47 9.75
N ALA A 561 2.03 -1.05 10.27
CA ALA A 561 1.33 -0.55 11.45
C ALA A 561 2.24 -0.45 12.68
N ASP A 562 3.07 -1.45 12.95
CA ASP A 562 4.04 -1.44 14.05
C ASP A 562 5.02 -0.26 13.96
N LEU A 563 5.47 0.08 12.74
CA LEU A 563 6.29 1.27 12.54
C LEU A 563 5.52 2.55 12.88
N TYR A 564 4.27 2.70 12.43
CA TYR A 564 3.48 3.89 12.78
C TYR A 564 3.17 3.97 14.28
N ARG A 565 2.96 2.85 14.98
CA ARG A 565 2.82 2.82 16.46
C ARG A 565 4.10 3.32 17.13
N LEU A 566 5.26 2.84 16.68
CA LEU A 566 6.56 3.28 17.20
C LEU A 566 6.76 4.79 17.01
N LEU A 567 6.34 5.33 15.86
CA LEU A 567 6.41 6.76 15.58
C LEU A 567 5.45 7.58 16.46
N GLN A 568 4.25 7.06 16.76
CA GLN A 568 3.34 7.68 17.73
C GLN A 568 3.93 7.70 19.14
N ASP A 569 4.59 6.63 19.58
CA ASP A 569 5.26 6.59 20.89
C ASP A 569 6.40 7.62 20.99
N GLN A 570 7.17 7.80 19.92
CA GLN A 570 8.31 8.73 19.89
C GLN A 570 7.90 10.20 19.90
N TRP A 571 6.74 10.54 19.35
CA TRP A 571 6.28 11.92 19.23
C TRP A 571 5.02 12.23 20.07
N GLY A 572 4.53 11.27 20.85
CA GLY A 572 3.24 11.32 21.55
C GLY A 572 2.03 11.16 20.59
N GLU A 573 0.84 10.87 21.14
CA GLU A 573 -0.43 10.91 20.37
C GLU A 573 -0.61 12.25 19.63
N GLY A 574 0.01 13.30 20.18
CA GLY A 574 0.13 14.63 19.60
C GLY A 574 1.01 14.70 18.36
N GLY A 575 2.16 14.02 18.24
CA GLY A 575 3.12 14.31 17.18
C GLY A 575 2.66 14.06 15.73
N MET A 576 1.93 12.98 15.46
CA MET A 576 1.27 12.81 14.16
C MET A 576 0.03 13.72 14.03
N GLY A 577 -0.68 13.96 15.14
CA GLY A 577 -1.85 14.83 15.19
C GLY A 577 -1.52 16.33 15.14
N GLU A 578 -0.31 16.75 15.48
CA GLU A 578 0.26 18.10 15.52
C GLU A 578 0.99 18.37 14.21
N ALA A 579 1.64 17.37 13.62
CA ALA A 579 1.97 17.42 12.20
C ALA A 579 0.71 17.58 11.33
N GLN A 580 -0.41 16.93 11.69
CA GLN A 580 -1.70 17.11 10.98
C GLN A 580 -2.44 18.40 11.39
N ARG A 581 -2.45 18.79 12.69
CA ARG A 581 -3.10 20.01 13.21
C ARG A 581 -2.35 21.28 12.83
N GLY A 582 -1.02 21.26 12.82
CA GLY A 582 -0.19 22.38 12.36
C GLY A 582 -0.42 22.69 10.88
N LEU A 583 -0.71 21.67 10.06
CA LEU A 583 -1.14 21.84 8.66
C LEU A 583 -2.58 22.37 8.56
N ASP A 584 -3.43 22.11 9.56
CA ASP A 584 -4.83 22.57 9.61
C ASP A 584 -5.01 23.95 10.25
N GLU A 585 -4.15 24.37 11.18
CA GLU A 585 -4.12 25.73 11.77
C GLU A 585 -3.42 26.75 10.86
N ALA A 586 -2.59 26.28 9.93
CA ALA A 586 -1.98 27.09 8.87
C ALA A 586 -2.88 27.27 7.62
N ARG A 587 -4.04 26.58 7.57
CA ARG A 587 -5.08 26.69 6.53
C ARG A 587 -6.22 27.59 7.01
#